data_AF-A0A1X1B5T3-F1
#
_entry.id   AF-A0A1X1B5T3-F1
#
_cell.length_a   1.000
_cell.length_b   1.000
_cell.length_c   1.000
_cell.angle_alpha   90.00
_cell.angle_beta   90.00
_cell.angle_gamma   90.00
#
_symmetry.space_group_name_H-M   'P 1'
#
loop_
_entity.id
_entity.type
_entity.pdbx_description
1 polymer ?
#
loop_
_entity_poly.entity_id
_entity_poly.type
_entity_poly.pdbx_seq_one_letter_code
_entity_poly.pdbx_strand_id
1 'polypeptide(L)'
;MGTSLIAALIGARDAGVVDDQSDPVDVLVCRSVSSDLAAATRLAAVFMPHPVVVINADCGDKPPAQVRDRARMMEPNVPAVLWFPWVKELRALATPIEAIRHDVVAEVPPAWVMRARSCREALVTAVLPLVTTDQPVDEPAPRESASTTEASAGERLRRIS
;
A
#
# COMPACT_ATOMS: atom_id res chain seq x y z
N MET A 1 11.46 -6.57 -7.15
CA MET A 1 11.67 -7.69 -6.19
C MET A 1 10.57 -7.70 -5.14
N GLY A 2 10.43 -6.68 -4.28
CA GLY A 2 9.38 -6.67 -3.24
C GLY A 2 7.94 -6.74 -3.77
N THR A 3 7.59 -5.93 -4.77
CA THR A 3 6.24 -5.88 -5.38
C THR A 3 5.86 -7.19 -6.03
N SER A 4 6.68 -7.70 -6.95
CA SER A 4 6.44 -8.95 -7.68
C SER A 4 6.38 -10.17 -6.75
N LEU A 5 7.18 -10.17 -5.67
CA LEU A 5 7.11 -11.21 -4.64
C LEU A 5 5.79 -11.14 -3.88
N ILE A 6 5.36 -9.95 -3.44
CA ILE A 6 4.08 -9.78 -2.75
C ILE A 6 2.92 -10.21 -3.66
N ALA A 7 2.91 -9.78 -4.92
CA ALA A 7 1.93 -10.19 -5.91
C ALA A 7 1.91 -11.72 -6.09
N ALA A 8 3.08 -12.35 -6.22
CA ALA A 8 3.20 -13.79 -6.33
C ALA A 8 2.71 -14.54 -5.08
N LEU A 9 2.99 -14.02 -3.88
CA LEU A 9 2.54 -14.60 -2.62
C LEU A 9 1.01 -14.57 -2.51
N ILE A 10 0.36 -13.45 -2.84
CA ILE A 10 -1.11 -13.35 -2.77
C ILE A 10 -1.81 -13.94 -4.01
N GLY A 11 -1.05 -14.37 -5.02
CA GLY A 11 -1.60 -14.90 -6.28
C GLY A 11 -2.23 -13.81 -7.17
N ALA A 12 -1.86 -12.55 -6.98
CA ALA A 12 -2.30 -11.42 -7.79
C ALA A 12 -1.40 -11.22 -9.02
N ARG A 13 -1.90 -10.41 -9.97
CA ARG A 13 -1.11 -9.93 -11.11
C ARG A 13 -0.26 -8.73 -10.69
N ASP A 14 1.03 -8.77 -11.02
CA ASP A 14 1.90 -7.59 -10.86
C ASP A 14 1.62 -6.59 -11.99
N ALA A 15 1.14 -5.40 -11.64
CA ALA A 15 0.90 -4.29 -12.56
C ALA A 15 2.19 -3.48 -12.85
N GLY A 16 3.29 -3.77 -12.16
CA GLY A 16 4.54 -3.03 -12.29
C GLY A 16 4.55 -1.73 -11.49
N VAL A 17 5.26 -0.73 -12.01
CA VAL A 17 5.32 0.61 -11.41
C VAL A 17 4.13 1.40 -11.94
N VAL A 18 3.30 1.90 -11.02
CA VAL A 18 2.10 2.68 -11.33
C VAL A 18 2.31 4.16 -11.03
N ASP A 19 1.61 5.00 -11.79
CA ASP A 19 1.51 6.44 -11.63
C ASP A 19 0.03 6.88 -11.55
N ASP A 20 -0.23 8.18 -11.58
CA ASP A 20 -1.57 8.77 -11.49
C ASP A 20 -2.42 8.59 -12.77
N GLN A 21 -1.82 8.09 -13.86
CA GLN A 21 -2.50 7.79 -15.13
C GLN A 21 -2.76 6.31 -15.33
N SER A 22 -2.23 5.47 -14.43
CA SER A 22 -2.39 4.03 -14.47
C SER A 22 -3.80 3.60 -14.06
N ASP A 23 -4.23 2.42 -14.53
CA ASP A 23 -5.48 1.83 -14.07
C ASP A 23 -5.44 1.62 -12.53
N PRO A 24 -6.58 1.80 -11.82
CA PRO A 24 -6.65 1.56 -10.39
C PRO A 24 -6.22 0.13 -10.03
N VAL A 25 -5.51 0.01 -8.91
CA VAL A 25 -5.05 -1.28 -8.36
C VAL A 25 -5.73 -1.58 -7.04
N ASP A 26 -5.99 -2.85 -6.76
CA ASP A 26 -6.56 -3.27 -5.47
C ASP A 26 -5.54 -3.17 -4.32
N VAL A 27 -4.26 -3.39 -4.65
CA VAL A 27 -3.16 -3.42 -3.70
C VAL A 27 -2.00 -2.58 -4.20
N LEU A 28 -1.65 -1.54 -3.44
CA LEU A 28 -0.50 -0.69 -3.72
C LEU A 28 0.66 -1.07 -2.81
N VAL A 29 1.77 -1.51 -3.39
CA VAL A 29 2.95 -1.95 -2.63
C VAL A 29 4.05 -0.89 -2.69
N CYS A 30 4.59 -0.49 -1.53
CA CYS A 30 5.71 0.44 -1.45
C CYS A 30 6.80 -0.06 -0.49
N ARG A 31 8.01 0.48 -0.58
CA ARG A 31 9.06 0.20 0.42
C ARG A 31 8.85 1.09 1.64
N SER A 32 9.37 0.65 2.79
CA SER A 32 9.45 1.42 4.02
C SER A 32 10.47 2.56 3.97
N VAL A 33 10.40 3.40 2.93
CA VAL A 33 11.25 4.57 2.68
C VAL A 33 10.36 5.79 2.57
N SER A 34 10.77 6.91 3.18
CA SER A 34 9.98 8.14 3.23
C SER A 34 9.49 8.62 1.86
N SER A 35 10.32 8.57 0.81
CA SER A 35 9.94 8.94 -0.56
C SER A 35 8.82 8.07 -1.13
N ASP A 36 8.92 6.75 -0.93
CA ASP A 36 8.01 5.76 -1.47
C ASP A 36 6.66 5.82 -0.75
N LEU A 37 6.67 6.06 0.56
CA LEU A 37 5.46 6.34 1.34
C LEU A 37 4.75 7.61 0.86
N ALA A 38 5.48 8.69 0.59
CA ALA A 38 4.88 9.92 0.09
C ALA A 38 4.28 9.74 -1.31
N ALA A 39 4.91 8.93 -2.17
CA ALA A 39 4.33 8.56 -3.46
C ALA A 39 3.08 7.70 -3.28
N ALA A 40 3.12 6.69 -2.41
CA ALA A 40 1.98 5.84 -2.13
C ALA A 40 0.78 6.63 -1.58
N THR A 41 0.99 7.59 -0.67
CA THR A 41 -0.08 8.47 -0.18
C THR A 41 -0.74 9.26 -1.31
N ARG A 42 0.04 9.80 -2.26
CA ARG A 42 -0.51 10.55 -3.39
C ARG A 42 -1.32 9.66 -4.32
N LEU A 43 -0.81 8.48 -4.64
CA LEU A 43 -1.48 7.52 -5.53
C LEU A 43 -2.77 6.97 -4.89
N ALA A 44 -2.72 6.62 -3.61
CA ALA A 44 -3.88 6.15 -2.89
C ALA A 44 -5.01 7.19 -2.81
N ALA A 45 -4.67 8.48 -2.82
CA ALA A 45 -5.64 9.58 -2.83
C ALA A 45 -6.34 9.79 -4.19
N VAL A 46 -5.77 9.28 -5.29
CA VAL A 46 -6.35 9.44 -6.65
C VAL A 46 -7.00 8.17 -7.19
N PHE A 47 -6.54 6.99 -6.73
CA PHE A 47 -7.13 5.73 -7.15
C PHE A 47 -8.50 5.51 -6.50
N MET A 48 -9.49 5.22 -7.34
CA MET A 48 -10.84 4.83 -6.96
C MET A 48 -11.18 3.50 -7.67
N PRO A 49 -11.57 2.45 -6.91
CA PRO A 49 -11.65 2.38 -5.45
C PRO A 49 -10.28 2.55 -4.76
N HIS A 50 -10.29 2.95 -3.49
CA HIS A 50 -9.06 3.16 -2.74
C HIS A 50 -8.30 1.84 -2.51
N PRO A 51 -6.99 1.78 -2.79
CA PRO A 51 -6.21 0.55 -2.68
C PRO A 51 -5.89 0.20 -1.22
N VAL A 52 -5.74 -1.09 -0.91
CA VAL A 52 -5.02 -1.52 0.28
C VAL A 52 -3.53 -1.23 0.10
N VAL A 53 -2.90 -0.57 1.07
CA VAL A 53 -1.48 -0.23 0.97
C VAL A 53 -0.64 -1.23 1.75
N VAL A 54 0.34 -1.85 1.08
CA VAL A 54 1.28 -2.80 1.69
C VAL A 54 2.69 -2.22 1.70
N ILE A 55 3.21 -1.98 2.89
CA ILE A 55 4.56 -1.48 3.12
C ILE A 55 5.50 -2.66 3.30
N ASN A 56 6.40 -2.88 2.35
CA ASN A 56 7.49 -3.84 2.50
C ASN A 56 8.56 -3.25 3.42
N ALA A 57 8.67 -3.83 4.62
CA ALA A 57 9.54 -3.38 5.70
C ALA A 57 10.99 -3.81 5.48
N ASP A 58 11.70 -3.21 4.51
CA ASP A 58 13.13 -3.50 4.24
C ASP A 58 14.06 -2.96 5.37
N CYS A 59 13.52 -2.13 6.27
CA CYS A 59 14.26 -1.52 7.37
C CYS A 59 14.23 -2.37 8.67
N GLY A 60 14.78 -3.58 8.65
CA GLY A 60 14.96 -4.42 9.84
C GLY A 60 13.71 -4.58 10.73
N ASP A 61 13.89 -4.93 12.00
CA ASP A 61 12.76 -5.23 12.91
C ASP A 61 11.95 -3.99 13.34
N LYS A 62 12.48 -2.77 13.17
CA LYS A 62 11.83 -1.53 13.62
C LYS A 62 11.97 -0.39 12.61
N PRO A 63 10.88 0.03 11.94
CA PRO A 63 10.92 1.16 11.02
C PRO A 63 11.27 2.47 11.73
N PRO A 64 12.01 3.40 11.07
CA PRO A 64 12.27 4.74 11.61
C PRO A 64 10.97 5.47 11.96
N ALA A 65 11.02 6.37 12.95
CA ALA A 65 9.82 7.10 13.43
C ALA A 65 9.08 7.80 12.29
N GLN A 66 9.80 8.52 11.44
CA GLN A 66 9.23 9.22 10.29
C GLN A 66 8.45 8.30 9.32
N VAL A 67 8.92 7.07 9.12
CA VAL A 67 8.26 6.07 8.26
C VAL A 67 6.95 5.61 8.91
N ARG A 68 6.97 5.38 10.23
CA ARG A 68 5.76 5.00 10.98
C ARG A 68 4.72 6.12 11.01
N ASP A 69 5.15 7.36 11.22
CA ASP A 69 4.24 8.50 11.29
C ASP A 69 3.57 8.75 9.93
N ARG A 70 4.31 8.62 8.83
CA ARG A 70 3.74 8.69 7.47
C ARG A 70 2.76 7.55 7.17
N ALA A 71 3.07 6.33 7.60
CA ALA A 71 2.14 5.20 7.46
C ALA A 71 0.82 5.49 8.20
N ARG A 72 0.90 5.99 9.44
CA ARG A 72 -0.27 6.39 10.25
C ARG A 72 -1.11 7.49 9.60
N MET A 73 -0.48 8.46 8.94
CA MET A 73 -1.20 9.50 8.21
C MET A 73 -2.00 8.97 7.02
N MET A 74 -1.64 7.78 6.51
CA MET A 74 -2.33 7.15 5.38
C MET A 74 -3.54 6.34 5.82
N GLU A 75 -3.52 5.76 7.02
CA GLU A 75 -4.59 4.93 7.61
C GLU A 75 -6.02 5.49 7.44
N PRO A 76 -6.31 6.80 7.60
CA PRO A 76 -7.67 7.31 7.40
C PRO A 76 -8.12 7.43 5.94
N ASN A 77 -7.21 7.31 4.97
CA ASN A 77 -7.50 7.55 3.54
C ASN A 77 -7.51 6.27 2.70
N VAL A 78 -7.25 5.12 3.31
CA VAL A 78 -7.19 3.82 2.62
C VAL A 78 -7.89 2.76 3.46
N PRO A 79 -8.36 1.65 2.86
CA PRO A 79 -9.05 0.60 3.61
C PRO A 79 -8.17 -0.04 4.67
N ALA A 80 -6.87 -0.17 4.38
CA ALA A 80 -5.87 -0.60 5.35
C ALA A 80 -4.44 -0.24 4.90
N VAL A 81 -3.57 -0.12 5.90
CA VAL A 81 -2.11 -0.05 5.74
C VAL A 81 -1.50 -1.27 6.42
N LEU A 82 -0.88 -2.16 5.63
CA LEU A 82 -0.30 -3.42 6.11
C LEU A 82 1.22 -3.38 6.02
N TRP A 83 1.88 -3.98 7.00
CA TRP A 83 3.34 -4.12 7.00
C TRP A 83 3.71 -5.55 6.63
N PHE A 84 4.37 -5.70 5.48
CA PHE A 84 4.97 -6.97 5.09
C PHE A 84 6.38 -7.04 5.67
N PRO A 85 6.67 -8.00 6.57
CA PRO A 85 7.99 -8.08 7.19
C PRO A 85 9.03 -8.48 6.15
N TRP A 86 10.26 -8.01 6.37
CA TRP A 86 11.39 -8.52 5.60
C TRP A 86 11.59 -10.02 5.85
N VAL A 87 11.54 -10.81 4.77
CA VAL A 87 11.87 -12.24 4.80
C VAL A 87 13.20 -12.40 4.07
N LYS A 88 14.29 -12.41 4.84
CA LYS A 88 15.67 -12.45 4.33
C LYS A 88 15.91 -13.65 3.41
N GLU A 89 15.29 -14.78 3.76
CA GLU A 89 15.33 -16.03 3.02
C GLU A 89 14.86 -15.84 1.58
N LEU A 90 13.83 -15.03 1.34
CA LEU A 90 13.28 -14.81 -0.01
C LEU A 90 14.18 -13.93 -0.88
N ARG A 91 15.01 -13.06 -0.30
CA ARG A 91 15.99 -12.26 -1.06
C ARG A 91 17.26 -13.03 -1.35
N ALA A 92 17.68 -13.90 -0.44
CA ALA A 92 18.96 -14.62 -0.53
C ALA A 92 18.96 -15.72 -1.58
N LEU A 93 17.79 -16.08 -2.12
CA LEU A 93 17.65 -17.14 -3.09
C LEU A 93 17.89 -16.62 -4.51
N ALA A 94 18.75 -17.33 -5.24
CA ALA A 94 18.83 -17.24 -6.70
C ALA A 94 17.62 -17.92 -7.39
N THR A 95 16.65 -18.38 -6.61
CA THR A 95 15.47 -19.10 -7.05
C THR A 95 14.47 -18.15 -7.73
N PRO A 96 13.88 -18.54 -8.88
CA PRO A 96 12.83 -17.77 -9.52
C PRO A 96 11.64 -17.51 -8.59
N ILE A 97 10.97 -16.36 -8.76
CA ILE A 97 9.79 -15.97 -7.96
C ILE A 97 8.67 -17.02 -8.10
N GLU A 98 8.58 -17.67 -9.26
CA GLU A 98 7.62 -18.71 -9.57
C GLU A 98 7.82 -19.97 -8.72
N ALA A 99 9.07 -20.34 -8.45
CA ALA A 99 9.39 -21.49 -7.60
C ALA A 99 9.14 -21.17 -6.11
N ILE A 100 9.40 -19.95 -5.67
CA ILE A 100 8.98 -19.48 -4.33
C ILE A 100 7.45 -19.55 -4.20
N ARG A 101 6.72 -19.06 -5.21
CA ARG A 101 5.25 -19.10 -5.24
C ARG A 101 4.74 -20.54 -5.14
N HIS A 102 5.32 -21.45 -5.92
CA HIS A 102 4.95 -22.86 -5.91
C HIS A 102 5.13 -23.48 -4.52
N ASP A 103 6.30 -23.31 -3.90
CA ASP A 103 6.62 -23.96 -2.62
C ASP A 103 5.83 -23.38 -1.45
N VAL A 104 5.51 -22.08 -1.49
CA VAL A 104 4.69 -21.42 -0.46
C VAL A 104 3.27 -21.95 -0.42
N VAL A 105 2.68 -22.30 -1.57
CA VAL A 105 1.29 -22.79 -1.67
C VAL A 105 1.18 -24.32 -1.69
N ALA A 106 2.29 -25.03 -1.68
CA ALA A 106 2.31 -26.49 -1.66
C ALA A 106 1.57 -27.05 -0.43
N GLU A 107 0.91 -28.20 -0.58
CA GLU A 107 0.19 -28.86 0.53
C GLU A 107 1.14 -29.16 1.70
N VAL A 108 2.33 -29.65 1.37
CA VAL A 108 3.44 -29.89 2.31
C VAL A 108 4.60 -28.97 1.93
N PRO A 109 4.68 -27.75 2.50
CA PRO A 109 5.71 -26.77 2.16
C PRO A 109 7.06 -27.18 2.77
N PRO A 110 8.18 -26.94 2.07
CA PRO A 110 9.49 -27.16 2.66
C PRO A 110 9.76 -26.17 3.81
N ALA A 111 10.54 -26.60 4.82
CA ALA A 111 10.74 -25.80 6.05
C ALA A 111 11.24 -24.37 5.80
N TRP A 112 12.01 -24.16 4.73
CA TRP A 112 12.60 -22.86 4.40
C TRP A 112 11.57 -21.81 3.97
N VAL A 113 10.40 -22.20 3.40
CA VAL A 113 9.32 -21.25 3.04
C VAL A 113 8.33 -20.99 4.15
N MET A 114 8.43 -21.67 5.29
CA MET A 114 7.38 -21.60 6.33
C MET A 114 7.11 -20.18 6.81
N ARG A 115 8.16 -19.36 6.98
CA ARG A 115 8.01 -17.94 7.34
C ARG A 115 7.27 -17.16 6.25
N ALA A 116 7.63 -17.38 4.99
CA ALA A 116 6.97 -16.75 3.84
C ALA A 116 5.48 -17.16 3.73
N ARG A 117 5.16 -18.42 4.03
CA ARG A 117 3.79 -18.94 4.07
C ARG A 117 2.98 -18.27 5.17
N SER A 118 3.49 -18.17 6.39
CA SER A 118 2.79 -17.46 7.47
C SER A 118 2.56 -15.99 7.12
N CYS A 119 3.53 -15.32 6.49
CA CYS A 119 3.36 -13.95 6.01
C CYS A 119 2.31 -13.86 4.89
N ARG A 120 2.29 -14.82 3.95
CA ARG A 120 1.25 -14.92 2.92
C ARG A 120 -0.12 -15.07 3.54
N GLU A 121 -0.29 -15.99 4.48
CA GLU A 121 -1.59 -16.25 5.12
C GLU A 121 -2.09 -14.99 5.83
N ALA A 122 -1.24 -14.32 6.61
CA ALA A 122 -1.58 -13.04 7.23
C ALA A 122 -1.96 -11.97 6.20
N LEU A 123 -1.22 -11.88 5.10
CA LEU A 123 -1.49 -10.91 4.04
C LEU A 123 -2.80 -11.21 3.30
N VAL A 124 -3.05 -12.47 2.94
CA VAL A 124 -4.30 -12.90 2.29
C VAL A 124 -5.49 -12.66 3.22
N THR A 125 -5.40 -13.00 4.50
CA THR A 125 -6.45 -12.75 5.48
C THR A 125 -6.75 -11.26 5.63
N ALA A 126 -5.75 -10.39 5.53
CA ALA A 126 -5.93 -8.95 5.65
C ALA A 126 -6.44 -8.30 4.36
N VAL A 127 -5.93 -8.72 3.19
CA VAL A 127 -6.26 -8.11 1.89
C VAL A 127 -7.59 -8.62 1.35
N LEU A 128 -7.82 -9.93 1.39
CA LEU A 128 -8.96 -10.55 0.70
C LEU A 128 -10.31 -9.92 1.09
N PRO A 129 -10.62 -9.69 2.39
CA PRO A 129 -11.90 -9.06 2.77
C PRO A 129 -12.04 -7.63 2.28
N LEU A 130 -10.93 -6.89 2.14
CA LEU A 130 -10.93 -5.48 1.75
C LEU A 130 -11.06 -5.28 0.24
N VAL A 131 -10.66 -6.28 -0.54
CA VAL A 131 -10.74 -6.27 -2.00
C VAL A 131 -12.06 -6.88 -2.50
N THR A 132 -12.67 -7.81 -1.75
CA THR A 132 -13.98 -8.40 -2.12
C THR A 132 -15.19 -7.65 -1.60
N THR A 133 -15.02 -6.73 -0.63
CA THR A 133 -16.10 -5.88 -0.17
C THR A 133 -16.17 -4.66 -1.08
N ASP A 134 -17.33 -4.39 -1.70
CA ASP A 134 -17.58 -3.12 -2.38
C ASP A 134 -17.26 -1.99 -1.41
N GLN A 135 -16.18 -1.26 -1.69
CA GLN A 135 -15.84 -0.04 -0.96
C GLN A 135 -17.02 0.93 -1.13
N PRO A 136 -17.58 1.50 -0.05
CA PRO A 136 -18.51 2.61 -0.19
C PRO A 136 -17.74 3.72 -0.91
N VAL A 137 -18.13 3.98 -2.16
CA VAL A 137 -17.63 5.13 -2.91
C VAL A 137 -18.05 6.34 -2.09
N ASP A 138 -17.08 7.02 -1.49
CA ASP A 138 -17.34 8.30 -0.86
C ASP A 138 -17.73 9.25 -2.01
N GLU A 139 -19.03 9.42 -2.19
CA GLU A 139 -19.60 10.28 -3.20
C GLU A 139 -19.08 11.69 -2.89
N PRO A 140 -18.28 12.32 -3.77
CA PRO A 140 -17.71 13.61 -3.47
C PRO A 140 -18.86 14.57 -3.20
N ALA A 141 -18.88 15.12 -1.97
CA ALA A 141 -19.91 16.02 -1.51
C ALA A 141 -20.22 17.07 -2.60
N PRO A 142 -21.51 17.41 -2.85
CA PRO A 142 -21.87 18.39 -3.85
C PRO A 142 -21.08 19.66 -3.56
N ARG A 143 -20.25 20.10 -4.51
CA ARG A 143 -19.63 21.43 -4.43
C ARG A 143 -20.76 22.44 -4.48
N GLU A 144 -21.22 22.88 -3.31
CA GLU A 144 -22.05 24.07 -3.20
C GLU A 144 -21.33 25.18 -3.93
N SER A 145 -21.92 25.61 -5.04
CA SER A 145 -21.49 26.77 -5.79
C SER A 145 -21.73 27.96 -4.89
N ALA A 146 -20.71 28.34 -4.12
CA ALA A 146 -20.70 29.59 -3.40
C ALA A 146 -20.62 30.72 -4.44
N SER A 147 -21.80 31.20 -4.86
CA SER A 147 -21.98 32.53 -5.42
C SER A 147 -21.63 33.54 -4.34
N THR A 148 -20.36 33.91 -4.23
CA THR A 148 -19.93 35.01 -3.35
C THR A 148 -19.99 36.30 -4.14
N THR A 149 -21.11 37.00 -3.95
CA THR A 149 -21.28 38.43 -4.14
C THR A 149 -20.08 39.21 -3.59
N GLU A 150 -19.58 40.16 -4.37
CA GLU A 150 -18.56 41.13 -3.98
C GLU A 150 -18.93 41.85 -2.66
N ALA A 151 -18.02 41.83 -1.70
CA ALA A 151 -17.94 42.84 -0.66
C ALA A 151 -16.47 43.09 -0.30
N SER A 152 -16.00 44.28 -0.67
CA SER A 152 -14.72 44.87 -0.28
C SER A 152 -14.61 45.02 1.23
N ALA A 153 -13.53 44.53 1.84
CA ALA A 153 -12.92 45.11 3.04
C ALA A 153 -11.50 44.57 3.23
N GLY A 154 -10.60 45.42 3.70
CA GLY A 154 -9.16 45.21 3.66
C GLY A 154 -8.57 44.16 4.60
N GLU A 155 -7.28 43.95 4.35
CA GLU A 155 -6.24 43.72 5.37
C GLU A 155 -5.83 42.26 5.71
N ARG A 156 -4.51 42.08 5.63
CA ARG A 156 -3.63 41.11 6.34
C ARG A 156 -3.22 39.82 5.64
N LEU A 157 -2.34 39.98 4.65
CA LEU A 157 -1.19 39.08 4.49
C LEU A 157 -0.33 39.09 5.77
N ARG A 158 -0.09 37.93 6.40
CA ARG A 158 1.14 37.70 7.18
C ARG A 158 1.65 36.26 7.04
N ARG A 159 2.97 36.18 6.80
CA ARG A 159 3.82 34.99 6.70
C ARG A 159 3.84 34.19 7.99
N ILE A 160 4.18 32.91 7.88
CA ILE A 160 4.51 32.02 9.00
C ILE A 160 6.04 31.83 9.00
N SER A 161 6.64 32.00 10.18
CA SER A 161 8.05 31.75 10.50
C SER A 161 8.39 30.27 10.51
#